data_AF-A0A3A4WB13-F1
#
_entry.id   AF-A0A3A4WB13-F1
#
_cell.length_a   1.000
_cell.length_b   1.000
_cell.length_c   1.000
_cell.angle_alpha   90.00
_cell.angle_beta   90.00
_cell.angle_gamma   90.00
#
_symmetry.space_group_name_H-M   'P 1'
#
loop_
_entity.id
_entity.type
_entity.pdbx_description
1 polymer ?
#
loop_
_entity_poly.entity_id
_entity_poly.type
_entity_poly.pdbx_seq_one_letter_code
_entity_poly.pdbx_strand_id
1 'polypeptide(L)'
;MIDWDELLHRWITLTEAEKETLWARAEIAYRLTRVGGVVDVGQEKRLASEVGVSAAYVRKLAQTYVAFKDPDTRAQDMSFEHHYIASLCPDPQVALDRAIEHGWSAREMKAILRPSTGPRKPLERAKEIVKRLTPLDRLRFTQWFHAQYGEKAR
;
A
#
# COMPACT_ATOMS: atom_id res chain seq x y z
N MET A 1 -26.90 -3.91 -32.35
CA MET A 1 -26.66 -4.96 -31.34
C MET A 1 -25.23 -4.73 -30.89
N ILE A 2 -25.01 -4.47 -29.61
CA ILE A 2 -23.65 -4.28 -29.08
C ILE A 2 -23.00 -5.67 -29.06
N ASP A 3 -21.83 -5.82 -29.67
CA ASP A 3 -21.10 -7.08 -29.68
C ASP A 3 -20.21 -7.24 -28.42
N TRP A 4 -19.57 -8.41 -28.30
CA TRP A 4 -18.74 -8.76 -27.15
C TRP A 4 -17.55 -7.82 -26.96
N ASP A 5 -16.88 -7.44 -28.06
CA ASP A 5 -15.67 -6.63 -28.01
C ASP A 5 -15.98 -5.21 -27.57
N GLU A 6 -17.11 -4.65 -28.02
CA GLU A 6 -17.60 -3.35 -27.56
C GLU A 6 -17.94 -3.36 -26.05
N LEU A 7 -18.61 -4.42 -25.55
CA LEU A 7 -18.91 -4.56 -24.12
C LEU A 7 -17.63 -4.71 -23.27
N LEU A 8 -16.67 -5.51 -23.74
CA LEU A 8 -15.39 -5.72 -23.05
C LEU A 8 -14.60 -4.42 -22.97
N HIS A 9 -14.47 -3.70 -24.08
CA HIS A 9 -13.78 -2.41 -24.10
C HIS A 9 -14.43 -1.42 -23.14
N ARG A 10 -15.77 -1.32 -23.16
CA ARG A 10 -16.50 -0.44 -22.24
C ARG A 10 -16.27 -0.80 -20.77
N TRP A 11 -16.20 -2.09 -20.44
CA TRP A 11 -15.91 -2.56 -19.08
C TRP A 11 -14.51 -2.15 -18.62
N ILE A 12 -13.49 -2.33 -19.48
CA ILE A 12 -12.11 -1.95 -19.19
C ILE A 12 -12.01 -0.44 -18.93
N THR A 13 -12.59 0.38 -19.81
CA THR A 13 -12.60 1.84 -19.66
C THR A 13 -13.26 2.30 -18.36
N LEU A 14 -14.37 1.68 -17.97
CA LEU A 14 -15.03 1.99 -16.69
C LEU A 14 -14.16 1.61 -15.48
N THR A 15 -13.44 0.49 -15.57
CA THR A 15 -12.53 0.04 -14.52
C THR A 15 -11.35 1.00 -14.35
N GLU A 16 -10.77 1.48 -15.45
CA GLU A 16 -9.70 2.49 -15.42
C GLU A 16 -10.19 3.83 -14.86
N ALA A 17 -11.37 4.27 -15.28
CA ALA A 17 -12.00 5.49 -14.75
C ALA A 17 -12.30 5.38 -13.24
N GLU A 18 -12.67 4.20 -12.75
CA GLU A 18 -12.86 3.95 -11.32
C GLU A 18 -11.54 4.09 -10.54
N LYS A 19 -10.43 3.55 -11.06
CA LYS A 19 -9.11 3.71 -10.45
C LYS A 19 -8.71 5.19 -10.33
N GLU A 20 -8.88 5.96 -11.40
CA GLU A 20 -8.58 7.40 -11.40
C GLU A 20 -9.48 8.17 -10.43
N THR A 21 -10.77 7.85 -10.42
CA THR A 21 -11.74 8.43 -9.47
C THR A 21 -11.32 8.13 -8.03
N LEU A 22 -10.79 6.93 -7.75
CA LEU A 22 -10.33 6.57 -6.42
C LEU A 22 -9.11 7.38 -5.99
N TRP A 23 -8.15 7.64 -6.89
CA TRP A 23 -7.03 8.54 -6.62
C TRP A 23 -7.47 9.99 -6.40
N ALA A 24 -8.43 10.49 -7.19
CA ALA A 24 -9.01 11.81 -6.98
C ALA A 24 -9.72 11.93 -5.61
N ARG A 25 -10.47 10.89 -5.21
CA ARG A 25 -11.07 10.82 -3.87
C ARG A 25 -9.99 10.79 -2.77
N ALA A 26 -8.87 10.12 -3.02
CA ALA A 26 -7.76 10.06 -2.09
C ALA A 26 -7.07 11.42 -1.90
N GLU A 27 -6.91 12.17 -2.98
CA GLU A 27 -6.45 13.56 -2.94
C GLU A 27 -7.39 14.47 -2.14
N ILE A 28 -8.71 14.40 -2.42
CA ILE A 28 -9.72 15.18 -1.72
C ILE A 28 -9.69 14.86 -0.22
N ALA A 29 -9.66 13.57 0.13
CA ALA A 29 -9.53 13.13 1.52
C ALA A 29 -8.28 13.71 2.17
N TYR A 30 -7.13 13.66 1.50
CA TYR A 30 -5.89 14.26 1.99
C TYR A 30 -6.04 15.77 2.24
N ARG A 31 -6.53 16.53 1.24
CA ARG A 31 -6.65 18.00 1.32
C ARG A 31 -7.64 18.45 2.41
N LEU A 32 -8.73 17.73 2.61
CA LEU A 32 -9.75 18.07 3.60
C LEU A 32 -9.37 17.67 5.03
N THR A 33 -8.56 16.62 5.19
CA THR A 33 -8.21 16.08 6.52
C THR A 33 -6.82 16.46 7.00
N ARG A 34 -5.99 17.08 6.15
CA ARG A 34 -4.62 17.49 6.50
C ARG A 34 -4.45 19.00 6.38
N VAL A 35 -4.40 19.67 7.53
CA VAL A 35 -4.06 21.10 7.62
C VAL A 35 -2.58 21.20 7.98
N GLY A 36 -1.77 21.85 7.13
CA GLY A 36 -0.32 21.97 7.35
C GLY A 36 0.44 20.62 7.37
N GLY A 37 -0.10 19.57 6.73
CA GLY A 37 0.51 18.24 6.68
C GLY A 37 0.17 17.31 7.86
N VAL A 38 -0.49 17.85 8.90
CA VAL A 38 -0.89 17.09 10.09
C VAL A 38 -2.35 16.62 9.94
N VAL A 39 -2.62 15.40 10.40
CA VAL A 39 -3.97 14.83 10.44
C VAL A 39 -4.85 15.60 11.42
N ASP A 40 -5.99 16.11 10.95
CA ASP A 40 -7.07 16.64 11.77
C ASP A 40 -8.17 15.57 11.95
N VAL A 41 -8.16 14.94 13.13
CA VAL A 41 -9.12 13.88 13.50
C VAL A 41 -10.58 14.39 13.50
N GLY A 42 -10.80 15.68 13.74
CA GLY A 42 -12.13 16.31 13.66
C GLY A 42 -12.65 16.34 12.22
N GLN A 43 -11.78 16.75 11.28
CA GLN A 43 -12.13 16.79 9.86
C GLN A 43 -12.32 15.39 9.26
N GLU A 44 -11.53 14.40 9.68
CA GLU A 44 -11.72 13.01 9.24
C GLU A 44 -13.12 12.48 9.59
N LYS A 45 -13.57 12.69 10.83
CA LYS A 45 -14.90 12.25 11.29
C LYS A 45 -16.01 13.00 10.58
N ARG A 46 -15.83 14.31 10.39
CA ARG A 46 -16.79 15.15 9.68
C ARG A 46 -16.96 14.69 8.25
N LEU A 47 -15.86 14.56 7.49
CA LEU A 47 -15.89 14.08 6.11
C LEU A 47 -16.53 12.70 6.02
N ALA A 48 -16.12 11.77 6.88
CA ALA A 48 -16.68 10.42 6.93
C ALA A 48 -18.21 10.42 7.11
N SER A 49 -18.73 11.26 8.01
CA SER A 49 -20.16 11.43 8.24
C SER A 49 -20.88 12.05 7.04
N GLU A 50 -20.29 13.06 6.39
CA GLU A 50 -20.92 13.77 5.26
C GLU A 50 -21.02 12.90 3.99
N VAL A 51 -20.04 12.01 3.74
CA VAL A 51 -20.03 11.16 2.53
C VAL A 51 -20.47 9.71 2.78
N GLY A 52 -20.91 9.37 3.99
CA GLY A 52 -21.46 8.05 4.32
C GLY A 52 -20.43 6.91 4.32
N VAL A 53 -19.20 7.17 4.78
CA VAL A 53 -18.13 6.16 4.87
C VAL A 53 -17.51 6.12 6.27
N SER A 54 -16.65 5.14 6.55
CA SER A 54 -15.93 5.09 7.83
C SER A 54 -14.75 6.08 7.87
N ALA A 55 -14.44 6.62 9.05
CA ALA A 55 -13.23 7.44 9.24
C ALA A 55 -11.93 6.65 8.96
N ALA A 56 -11.95 5.32 9.15
CA ALA A 56 -10.82 4.46 8.77
C ALA A 56 -10.59 4.43 7.26
N TYR A 57 -11.68 4.43 6.46
CA TYR A 57 -11.59 4.50 5.02
C TYR A 57 -11.02 5.84 4.54
N VAL A 58 -11.48 6.96 5.12
CA VAL A 58 -10.93 8.30 4.84
C VAL A 58 -9.44 8.38 5.15
N ARG A 59 -9.01 7.84 6.30
CA ARG A 59 -7.59 7.72 6.66
C ARG A 59 -6.78 6.92 5.67
N LYS A 60 -7.27 5.75 5.27
CA LYS A 60 -6.63 4.91 4.26
C LYS A 60 -6.42 5.69 2.97
N LEU A 61 -7.44 6.38 2.50
CA LEU A 61 -7.38 7.21 1.29
C LEU A 61 -6.29 8.29 1.40
N ALA A 62 -6.37 9.12 2.44
CA ALA A 62 -5.42 10.22 2.65
C ALA A 62 -3.97 9.73 2.83
N GLN A 63 -3.78 8.65 3.59
CA GLN A 63 -2.46 8.04 3.82
C GLN A 63 -1.86 7.50 2.53
N THR A 64 -2.66 6.79 1.72
CA THR A 64 -2.19 6.21 0.45
C THR A 64 -1.80 7.32 -0.52
N TYR A 65 -2.61 8.38 -0.62
CA TYR A 65 -2.30 9.51 -1.49
C TYR A 65 -1.01 10.23 -1.09
N VAL A 66 -0.74 10.43 0.21
CA VAL A 66 0.48 11.12 0.62
C VAL A 66 1.75 10.34 0.26
N ALA A 67 1.68 9.00 0.31
CA ALA A 67 2.80 8.13 -0.03
C ALA A 67 3.06 8.06 -1.55
N PHE A 68 2.01 8.20 -2.37
CA PHE A 68 2.06 8.08 -3.84
C PHE A 68 1.42 9.29 -4.52
N LYS A 69 1.79 10.48 -4.06
CA LYS A 69 1.20 11.74 -4.52
C LYS A 69 1.49 11.98 -6.00
N ASP A 70 2.73 11.69 -6.39
CA ASP A 70 3.19 11.75 -7.76
C ASP A 70 2.60 10.58 -8.58
N PRO A 71 1.83 10.84 -9.65
CA PRO A 71 1.29 9.79 -10.51
C PRO A 71 2.33 8.80 -11.03
N ASP A 72 3.58 9.25 -11.25
CA ASP A 72 4.65 8.40 -11.79
C ASP A 72 5.16 7.35 -10.79
N THR A 73 4.87 7.55 -9.49
CA THR A 73 5.19 6.59 -8.42
C THR A 73 4.12 5.50 -8.26
N ARG A 74 2.99 5.61 -8.97
CA ARG A 74 1.86 4.68 -8.86
C ARG A 74 2.01 3.55 -9.86
N ALA A 75 1.84 2.32 -9.37
CA ALA A 75 1.85 1.13 -10.22
C ALA A 75 0.45 0.93 -10.83
N GLN A 76 0.32 1.21 -12.13
CA GLN A 76 -0.97 1.20 -12.87
C GLN A 76 -1.63 -0.19 -12.95
N ASP A 77 -0.79 -1.23 -12.95
CA ASP A 77 -1.14 -2.64 -12.93
C ASP A 77 -1.53 -3.14 -11.52
N MET A 78 -1.24 -2.37 -10.48
CA MET A 78 -1.56 -2.72 -9.10
C MET A 78 -2.83 -2.04 -8.59
N SER A 79 -3.55 -2.75 -7.72
CA SER A 79 -4.73 -2.18 -7.07
C SER A 79 -4.36 -1.13 -6.03
N PHE A 80 -5.31 -0.24 -5.71
CA PHE A 80 -5.15 0.74 -4.64
C PHE A 80 -4.86 0.10 -3.26
N GLU A 81 -5.29 -1.14 -3.03
CA GLU A 81 -4.98 -1.86 -1.78
C GLU A 81 -3.48 -2.19 -1.66
N HIS A 82 -2.77 -2.49 -2.75
CA HIS A 82 -1.32 -2.68 -2.73
C HIS A 82 -0.62 -1.39 -2.29
N HIS A 83 -1.02 -0.28 -2.89
CA HIS A 83 -0.53 1.05 -2.52
C HIS A 83 -0.83 1.38 -1.05
N TYR A 84 -2.04 1.07 -0.57
CA TYR A 84 -2.35 1.27 0.84
C TYR A 84 -1.45 0.44 1.76
N ILE A 85 -1.26 -0.86 1.48
CA ILE A 85 -0.38 -1.71 2.30
C ILE A 85 1.06 -1.20 2.26
N ALA A 86 1.55 -0.81 1.08
CA ALA A 86 2.86 -0.20 0.91
C ALA A 86 3.02 1.09 1.72
N SER A 87 1.99 1.94 1.76
CA SER A 87 1.99 3.21 2.52
C SER A 87 2.12 3.06 4.04
N LEU A 88 1.98 1.83 4.56
CA LEU A 88 2.19 1.50 5.97
C LEU A 88 3.64 1.09 6.27
N CYS A 89 4.48 0.94 5.24
CA CYS A 89 5.88 0.59 5.37
C CYS A 89 6.75 1.85 5.51
N PRO A 90 7.96 1.74 6.09
CA PRO A 90 8.91 2.86 6.14
C PRO A 90 9.32 3.36 4.76
N ASP A 91 9.41 2.46 3.78
CA ASP A 91 9.71 2.77 2.38
C ASP A 91 8.59 2.19 1.48
N PRO A 92 7.56 3.01 1.16
CA PRO A 92 6.41 2.56 0.37
C PRO A 92 6.77 2.14 -1.05
N GLN A 93 7.70 2.84 -1.72
CA GLN A 93 8.05 2.53 -3.10
C GLN A 93 8.73 1.16 -3.18
N VAL A 94 9.72 0.90 -2.32
CA VAL A 94 10.40 -0.41 -2.29
C VAL A 94 9.44 -1.55 -1.94
N ALA A 95 8.46 -1.30 -1.08
CA ALA A 95 7.44 -2.29 -0.76
C ALA A 95 6.54 -2.62 -1.97
N LEU A 96 6.16 -1.59 -2.74
CA LEU A 96 5.36 -1.74 -3.95
C LEU A 96 6.15 -2.46 -5.05
N ASP A 97 7.39 -2.06 -5.29
CA ASP A 97 8.28 -2.66 -6.30
C ASP A 97 8.49 -4.15 -6.04
N ARG A 98 8.64 -4.56 -4.77
CA ARG A 98 8.73 -5.99 -4.40
C ARG A 98 7.44 -6.76 -4.68
N ALA A 99 6.28 -6.14 -4.45
CA ALA A 99 5.01 -6.78 -4.76
C ALA A 99 4.88 -7.02 -6.28
N ILE A 100 5.38 -6.08 -7.11
CA ILE A 100 5.46 -6.23 -8.57
C ILE A 100 6.44 -7.33 -8.95
N GLU A 101 7.69 -7.28 -8.47
CA GLU A 101 8.75 -8.25 -8.79
C GLU A 101 8.32 -9.69 -8.48
N HIS A 102 7.61 -9.89 -7.37
CA HIS A 102 7.19 -11.22 -6.92
C HIS A 102 5.74 -11.58 -7.27
N GLY A 103 4.99 -10.70 -7.96
CA GLY A 103 3.60 -10.93 -8.33
C GLY A 103 2.67 -11.17 -7.14
N TRP A 104 2.91 -10.50 -6.00
CA TRP A 104 2.12 -10.69 -4.80
C TRP A 104 0.71 -10.12 -4.96
N SER A 105 -0.29 -10.90 -4.59
CA SER A 105 -1.62 -10.37 -4.33
C SER A 105 -1.61 -9.43 -3.12
N ALA A 106 -2.59 -8.53 -3.03
CA ALA A 106 -2.74 -7.63 -1.87
C ALA A 106 -2.84 -8.41 -0.55
N ARG A 107 -3.41 -9.63 -0.57
CA ARG A 107 -3.50 -10.49 0.60
C ARG A 107 -2.14 -11.03 1.02
N GLU A 108 -1.32 -11.46 0.07
CA GLU A 108 0.05 -11.94 0.32
C GLU A 108 0.95 -10.80 0.79
N MET A 109 0.89 -9.66 0.09
CA MET A 109 1.60 -8.44 0.47
C MET A 109 1.27 -8.04 1.92
N LYS A 110 -0.01 -8.05 2.31
CA LYS A 110 -0.44 -7.76 3.68
C LYS A 110 0.08 -8.78 4.69
N ALA A 111 0.18 -10.06 4.32
CA ALA A 111 0.70 -11.10 5.21
C ALA A 111 2.21 -10.98 5.41
N ILE A 112 2.94 -10.61 4.36
CA ILE A 112 4.40 -10.47 4.34
C ILE A 112 4.84 -9.18 5.05
N LEU A 113 4.19 -8.06 4.73
CA LEU A 113 4.59 -6.72 5.17
C LEU A 113 3.96 -6.29 6.50
N ARG A 114 3.06 -7.08 7.10
CA ARG A 114 2.37 -6.67 8.33
C ARG A 114 3.39 -6.30 9.42
N PRO A 115 3.47 -5.03 9.86
CA PRO A 115 4.32 -4.67 10.98
C PRO A 115 3.80 -5.42 12.21
N SER A 116 4.68 -6.05 12.97
CA SER A 116 4.34 -6.64 14.26
C SER A 116 3.88 -5.52 15.20
N THR A 117 2.57 -5.35 15.37
CA THR A 117 1.99 -4.49 16.40
C THR A 117 2.13 -5.13 17.78
N GLY A 118 3.37 -5.24 18.27
CA GLY A 118 3.68 -5.72 19.62
C GLY A 118 5.20 -5.69 19.91
N PRO A 119 5.61 -5.65 21.19
CA PRO A 119 7.01 -5.54 21.62
C PRO A 119 7.80 -6.86 21.45
N ARG A 120 7.62 -7.57 20.34
CA ARG A 120 8.42 -8.76 20.01
C ARG A 120 9.55 -8.35 19.08
N LYS A 121 10.77 -8.64 19.51
CA LYS A 121 12.02 -8.27 18.83
C LYS A 121 11.97 -8.70 17.34
N PRO A 122 12.21 -7.78 16.39
CA PRO A 122 12.18 -8.01 14.93
C PRO A 122 12.92 -9.27 14.43
N LEU A 123 13.91 -9.73 15.19
CA LEU A 123 14.80 -10.86 14.86
C LEU A 123 14.14 -12.24 14.80
N GLU A 124 13.11 -12.53 15.61
CA GLU A 124 12.55 -13.90 15.65
C GLU A 124 11.63 -14.20 14.46
N ARG A 125 10.89 -13.19 13.96
CA ARG A 125 10.03 -13.35 12.78
C ARG A 125 10.81 -13.35 11.48
N ALA A 126 11.90 -12.58 11.41
CA ALA A 126 12.83 -12.63 10.28
C ALA A 126 13.37 -14.06 10.06
N LYS A 127 13.66 -14.79 11.14
CA LYS A 127 14.11 -16.20 11.08
C LYS A 127 13.04 -17.16 10.54
N GLU A 128 11.76 -16.94 10.83
CA GLU A 128 10.66 -17.75 10.27
C GLU A 128 10.38 -17.47 8.79
N ILE A 129 10.50 -16.21 8.37
CA ILE A 129 10.35 -15.82 6.96
C ILE A 129 11.50 -16.40 6.14
N VAL A 130 12.74 -16.26 6.63
CA VAL A 130 13.94 -16.86 6.04
C VAL A 130 13.84 -18.37 5.85
N LYS A 131 13.12 -19.08 6.75
CA LYS A 131 12.84 -20.51 6.62
C LYS A 131 11.98 -20.86 5.40
N ARG A 132 11.11 -19.94 4.95
CA ARG A 132 10.17 -20.12 3.83
C ARG A 132 10.65 -19.50 2.52
N LEU A 133 11.72 -18.70 2.58
CA LEU A 133 12.37 -18.10 1.43
C LEU A 133 13.20 -19.12 0.65
N THR A 134 13.26 -18.96 -0.68
CA THR A 134 14.18 -19.72 -1.51
C THR A 134 15.63 -19.41 -1.13
N PRO A 135 16.62 -20.26 -1.48
CA PRO A 135 18.03 -19.99 -1.18
C PRO A 135 18.51 -18.63 -1.70
N LEU A 136 17.99 -18.17 -2.84
CA LEU A 136 18.32 -16.87 -3.44
C LEU A 136 17.75 -15.71 -2.63
N ASP A 137 16.49 -15.82 -2.22
CA ASP A 137 15.79 -14.80 -1.43
C ASP A 137 16.35 -14.68 -0.01
N ARG A 138 16.81 -15.81 0.56
CA ARG A 138 17.50 -15.86 1.84
C ARG A 138 18.78 -15.04 1.80
N LEU A 139 19.61 -15.19 0.76
CA LEU A 139 20.85 -14.44 0.62
C LEU A 139 20.59 -12.92 0.55
N ARG A 140 19.61 -12.51 -0.26
CA ARG A 140 19.23 -11.10 -0.44
C ARG A 140 18.63 -10.49 0.83
N PHE A 141 17.80 -11.23 1.55
CA PHE A 141 17.25 -10.81 2.83
C PHE A 141 18.34 -10.61 3.89
N THR A 142 19.32 -11.52 3.95
CA THR A 142 20.42 -11.46 4.92
C THR A 142 21.32 -10.25 4.64
N GLN A 143 21.64 -9.99 3.37
CA GLN A 143 22.40 -8.81 2.94
C GLN A 143 21.67 -7.50 3.28
N TRP A 144 20.36 -7.41 3.02
CA TRP A 144 19.53 -6.26 3.38
C TRP A 144 19.49 -6.03 4.90
N PHE A 145 19.30 -7.09 5.69
CA PHE A 145 19.22 -7.00 7.14
C PHE A 145 20.53 -6.49 7.76
N HIS A 146 21.68 -7.00 7.28
CA HIS A 146 23.00 -6.54 7.74
C HIS A 146 23.30 -5.10 7.34
N ALA A 147 22.88 -4.68 6.14
CA ALA A 147 23.05 -3.30 5.69
C ALA A 147 22.25 -2.28 6.53
N GLN A 148 21.08 -2.68 7.06
CA GLN A 148 20.19 -1.79 7.82
C GLN A 148 20.47 -1.77 9.33
N TYR A 149 20.93 -2.89 9.92
CA TYR A 149 21.03 -3.03 11.38
C TYR A 149 22.44 -3.35 11.90
N GLY A 150 23.42 -3.52 10.99
CA GLY A 150 24.79 -3.91 11.33
C GLY A 150 24.92 -5.36 11.81
N GLU A 151 26.15 -5.89 11.82
CA GLU A 151 26.45 -7.31 12.14
C GLU A 151 26.18 -7.74 13.60
N LYS A 152 25.73 -6.83 14.48
CA LYS A 152 25.55 -7.14 15.91
C LYS A 152 24.19 -7.79 16.19
N ALA A 153 23.98 -8.97 15.62
CA ALA A 153 22.97 -9.92 16.09
C ALA A 153 23.63 -11.31 16.18
N ARG A 154 24.57 -11.46 17.13
CA ARG A 154 24.93 -12.77 17.68
C ARG A 154 23.87 -13.20 18.68
#